data_AF-A0A7C7XPR9-F1
#
_entry.id   AF-A0A7C7XPR9-F1
#
_cell.length_a   1.000
_cell.length_b   1.000
_cell.length_c   1.000
_cell.angle_alpha   90.00
_cell.angle_beta   90.00
_cell.angle_gamma   90.00
#
_symmetry.space_group_name_H-M   'P 1'
#
loop_
_entity.id
_entity.type
_entity.pdbx_description
1 polymer ?
#
loop_
_entity_poly.entity_id
_entity_poly.type
_entity_poly.pdbx_seq_one_letter_code
_entity_poly.pdbx_strand_id
1 'polypeptide(L)'
;DVENGLIAIGDLPQKGTQIMFCRRDSTTARDDLVRMLKQIKDRTSKAKPRGALYFSCLGRGRHTFGTNSEELGFIQEEFGDLPLVGFFANGEISHQRLYGYTGVLTMFL
;
A
#
# COMPACT_ATOMS: atom_id res chain seq x y z
N ASP A 1 11.24 -10.88 -23.52
CA ASP A 1 11.44 -12.18 -24.18
C ASP A 1 12.19 -13.07 -23.21
N VAL A 2 11.49 -14.04 -22.62
CA VAL A 2 12.08 -14.90 -21.58
C VAL A 2 13.13 -15.84 -22.19
N GLU A 3 12.93 -16.28 -23.43
CA GLU A 3 13.85 -17.19 -24.13
C GLU A 3 15.17 -16.48 -24.47
N ASN A 4 15.12 -15.18 -24.77
CA ASN A 4 16.31 -14.36 -25.06
C ASN A 4 16.86 -13.60 -23.84
N GLY A 5 16.27 -13.76 -22.65
CA GLY A 5 16.71 -13.05 -21.43
C GLY A 5 16.53 -11.53 -21.48
N LEU A 6 15.58 -11.04 -22.29
CA LEU A 6 15.36 -9.61 -22.54
C LEU A 6 14.16 -9.07 -21.74
N ILE A 7 14.33 -7.87 -21.17
CA ILE A 7 13.26 -7.09 -20.54
C ILE A 7 12.85 -5.98 -21.50
N ALA A 8 11.57 -5.93 -21.87
CA ALA A 8 11.01 -4.85 -22.69
C ALA A 8 10.45 -3.76 -21.77
N ILE A 9 10.77 -2.50 -22.09
CA ILE A 9 10.25 -1.32 -21.41
C ILE A 9 9.30 -0.63 -22.40
N GLY A 10 8.05 -0.41 -21.99
CA GLY A 10 7.03 0.26 -22.80
C GLY A 10 7.16 1.79 -22.82
N ASP A 11 8.39 2.30 -22.74
CA ASP A 11 8.72 3.71 -22.62
C ASP A 11 10.04 4.00 -23.36
N LEU A 12 10.39 5.27 -23.56
CA LEU A 12 11.62 5.74 -24.20
C LEU A 12 12.62 6.23 -23.14
N PRO A 13 13.39 5.33 -22.48
CA PRO A 13 14.32 5.73 -21.45
C PRO A 13 15.43 6.61 -22.02
N GLN A 14 15.74 7.69 -21.32
CA GLN A 14 16.89 8.55 -21.62
C GLN A 14 18.12 8.11 -20.83
N LYS A 15 19.32 8.52 -21.27
CA LYS A 15 20.55 8.28 -20.51
C LYS A 15 20.41 8.86 -19.10
N GLY A 16 20.63 8.01 -18.09
CA GLY A 16 20.46 8.38 -16.68
C GLY A 16 19.08 8.04 -16.07
N THR A 17 18.14 7.49 -16.86
CA THR A 17 16.87 6.97 -16.33
C THR A 17 17.14 5.90 -15.28
N GLN A 18 16.58 6.07 -14.09
CA GLN A 18 16.68 5.08 -13.03
C GLN A 18 15.63 3.98 -13.24
N ILE A 19 16.07 2.73 -13.12
CA ILE A 19 15.20 1.56 -13.20
C ILE A 19 15.22 0.89 -11.83
N MET A 20 14.04 0.53 -11.34
CA MET A 20 13.87 -0.23 -10.11
C MET A 20 13.18 -1.55 -10.42
N PHE A 21 13.75 -2.64 -9.92
CA PHE A 21 13.12 -3.95 -9.97
C PHE A 21 12.40 -4.21 -8.65
N CYS A 22 11.11 -4.49 -8.72
CA CYS A 22 10.31 -4.88 -7.58
C CYS A 22 9.67 -6.24 -7.85
N ARG A 23 9.72 -7.13 -6.87
CA ARG A 23 8.92 -8.36 -6.86
C ARG A 23 7.65 -8.08 -6.08
N ARG A 24 6.49 -8.46 -6.63
CA ARG A 24 5.24 -8.48 -5.86
C ARG A 24 5.29 -9.69 -4.94
N ASP A 25 5.57 -9.45 -3.67
CA ASP A 25 5.71 -10.47 -2.63
C ASP A 25 4.63 -10.21 -1.57
N SER A 26 3.58 -11.04 -1.58
CA SER A 26 2.41 -10.88 -0.71
C SER A 26 2.76 -11.00 0.77
N THR A 27 3.68 -11.92 1.10
CA THR A 27 4.13 -12.14 2.48
C THR A 27 4.84 -10.90 3.01
N THR A 28 5.81 -10.39 2.25
CA THR A 28 6.57 -9.20 2.65
C THR A 28 5.66 -7.97 2.75
N ALA A 29 4.71 -7.82 1.82
CA ALA A 29 3.76 -6.71 1.84
C ALA A 29 2.82 -6.78 3.05
N ARG A 30 2.36 -7.98 3.43
CA ARG A 30 1.55 -8.20 4.63
C ARG A 30 2.33 -7.88 5.90
N ASP A 31 3.53 -8.43 6.03
CA ASP A 31 4.37 -8.24 7.22
C ASP A 31 4.70 -6.76 7.43
N ASP A 32 5.02 -6.04 6.34
CA ASP A 32 5.31 -4.61 6.39
C ASP A 32 4.08 -3.77 6.77
N LEU A 33 2.91 -4.09 6.22
CA LEU A 33 1.66 -3.42 6.60
C LEU A 33 1.35 -3.61 8.09
N VAL A 34 1.38 -4.85 8.59
CA VAL A 34 1.14 -5.14 10.01
C VAL A 34 2.15 -4.42 10.90
N ARG A 35 3.43 -4.42 10.51
CA ARG A 35 4.48 -3.67 11.21
C ARG A 35 4.17 -2.18 11.28
N MET A 36 3.76 -1.56 10.18
CA MET A 36 3.39 -0.14 10.14
C MET A 36 2.16 0.16 11.00
N LEU A 37 1.12 -0.68 10.95
CA LEU A 37 -0.10 -0.50 11.76
C LEU A 37 0.22 -0.54 13.26
N LYS A 38 1.07 -1.47 13.71
CA LYS A 38 1.56 -1.52 15.09
C LYS A 38 2.31 -0.26 15.49
N GLN A 39 3.20 0.24 14.64
CA GLN A 39 3.92 1.49 14.90
C GLN A 39 2.98 2.70 15.02
N ILE A 40 1.92 2.75 14.20
CA ILE A 40 0.91 3.81 14.29
C ILE A 40 0.14 3.69 15.60
N LYS A 41 -0.31 2.48 15.95
CA LYS A 41 -1.01 2.18 17.21
C LYS A 41 -0.20 2.65 18.41
N ASP A 42 1.09 2.33 18.46
CA ASP A 42 2.00 2.75 19.53
C ASP A 42 2.10 4.28 19.63
N ARG A 43 2.26 4.97 18.50
CA ARG A 43 2.33 6.46 18.44
C ARG A 43 1.02 7.13 18.86
N THR A 44 -0.10 6.45 18.65
CA THR A 44 -1.44 6.94 19.00
C THR A 44 -1.95 6.42 20.35
N SER A 45 -1.13 5.71 21.13
CA SER A 45 -1.53 5.09 22.40
C SER A 45 -2.15 6.05 23.42
N LYS A 46 -1.86 7.35 23.35
CA LYS A 46 -2.41 8.38 24.23
C LYS A 46 -3.78 8.93 23.82
N ALA A 47 -4.24 8.63 22.61
CA ALA A 47 -5.52 9.12 22.08
C ALA A 47 -6.21 8.04 21.26
N LYS A 48 -7.39 7.61 21.69
CA LYS A 48 -8.17 6.62 20.93
C LYS A 48 -8.64 7.26 19.61
N PRO A 49 -8.31 6.67 18.45
CA PRO A 49 -8.77 7.20 17.17
C PRO A 49 -10.30 7.20 17.09
N ARG A 50 -10.88 8.30 16.62
CA ARG A 50 -12.33 8.51 16.43
C ARG A 50 -12.83 7.99 15.07
N GLY A 51 -11.92 7.80 14.12
CA GLY A 51 -12.21 7.30 12.78
C GLY A 51 -10.98 7.39 11.89
N ALA A 52 -11.05 6.78 10.72
CA ALA A 52 -9.97 6.80 9.74
C ALA A 52 -10.47 6.78 8.28
N LEU A 53 -9.61 7.29 7.39
CA LEU A 53 -9.74 7.16 5.94
C LEU A 53 -8.63 6.23 5.44
N TYR A 54 -8.99 5.26 4.60
CA TYR A 54 -8.03 4.40 3.95
C TYR A 54 -8.18 4.38 2.44
N PHE A 55 -7.12 4.79 1.74
CA PHE A 55 -7.07 4.78 0.28
C PHE A 55 -6.05 3.73 -0.16
N SER A 56 -6.47 2.75 -0.95
CA SER A 56 -5.58 1.68 -1.41
C SER A 56 -5.48 1.66 -2.93
N CYS A 57 -4.27 1.47 -3.46
CA CYS A 57 -4.07 1.31 -4.88
C CYS A 57 -4.71 0.00 -5.38
N LEU A 58 -5.43 0.04 -6.51
CA LEU A 58 -5.98 -1.13 -7.21
C LEU A 58 -4.92 -2.21 -7.51
N GLY A 59 -3.65 -1.79 -7.66
CA GLY A 59 -2.52 -2.69 -7.85
C GLY A 59 -2.17 -3.55 -6.62
N ARG A 60 -2.59 -3.13 -5.41
CA ARG A 60 -2.38 -3.88 -4.17
C ARG A 60 -3.42 -4.99 -4.05
N GLY A 61 -4.68 -4.61 -3.84
CA GLY A 61 -5.86 -5.45 -3.59
C GLY A 61 -5.69 -6.98 -3.73
N ARG A 62 -6.40 -7.58 -4.68
CA ARG A 62 -6.50 -9.05 -4.79
C ARG A 62 -5.17 -9.79 -5.00
N HIS A 63 -4.23 -9.13 -5.68
CA HIS A 63 -2.98 -9.76 -6.11
C HIS A 63 -1.88 -9.69 -5.06
N THR A 64 -2.00 -8.78 -4.09
CA THR A 64 -1.02 -8.61 -2.99
C THR A 64 -1.58 -9.11 -1.66
N PHE A 65 -2.85 -8.82 -1.38
CA PHE A 65 -3.45 -9.07 -0.07
C PHE A 65 -4.62 -10.06 -0.09
N GLY A 66 -5.13 -10.48 -1.25
CA GLY A 66 -6.22 -11.45 -1.33
C GLY A 66 -7.58 -10.84 -1.70
N THR A 67 -8.56 -11.69 -2.02
CA THR A 67 -9.76 -11.30 -2.78
C THR A 67 -10.87 -10.64 -1.97
N ASN A 68 -10.79 -10.70 -0.64
CA ASN A 68 -11.87 -10.29 0.26
C ASN A 68 -11.52 -9.03 1.06
N SER A 69 -10.75 -8.12 0.46
CA SER A 69 -10.27 -6.89 1.12
C SER A 69 -9.49 -7.17 2.41
N GLU A 70 -8.65 -8.21 2.45
CA GLU A 70 -7.91 -8.59 3.66
C GLU A 70 -7.03 -7.46 4.20
N GLU A 71 -6.60 -6.56 3.33
CA GLU A 71 -5.89 -5.33 3.70
C GLU A 71 -6.68 -4.47 4.70
N LEU A 72 -8.01 -4.36 4.55
CA LEU A 72 -8.89 -3.70 5.52
C LEU A 72 -9.04 -4.55 6.78
N GLY A 73 -9.06 -5.87 6.63
CA GLY A 73 -9.06 -6.83 7.73
C GLY A 73 -7.88 -6.61 8.68
N PHE A 74 -6.66 -6.42 8.16
CA PHE A 74 -5.49 -6.14 9.00
C PHE A 74 -5.61 -4.82 9.78
N ILE A 75 -6.24 -3.80 9.19
CA ILE A 75 -6.49 -2.54 9.89
C ILE A 75 -7.50 -2.76 11.03
N GLN A 76 -8.58 -3.50 10.77
CA GLN A 76 -9.59 -3.85 11.79
C GLN A 76 -9.03 -4.76 12.89
N GLU A 77 -8.17 -5.72 12.55
CA GLU A 77 -7.48 -6.58 13.54
C GLU A 77 -6.62 -5.74 14.51
N GLU A 78 -5.90 -4.74 13.99
CA GLU A 78 -5.02 -3.92 14.83
C GLU A 78 -5.76 -2.82 15.61
N PHE A 79 -6.82 -2.22 15.06
CA PHE A 79 -7.51 -1.07 15.66
C PHE A 79 -8.92 -1.37 16.22
N GLY A 80 -9.46 -2.57 15.99
CA GLY A 80 -10.78 -2.99 16.45
C GLY A 80 -11.92 -2.29 15.70
N ASP A 81 -12.95 -1.88 16.45
CA ASP A 81 -14.15 -1.20 15.94
C ASP A 81 -13.89 0.29 15.61
N LEU A 82 -12.86 0.52 14.78
CA LEU A 82 -12.51 1.84 14.26
C LEU A 82 -13.42 2.16 13.06
N PRO A 83 -14.23 3.23 13.09
CA PRO A 83 -14.97 3.66 11.92
C PRO A 83 -14.01 3.97 10.77
N LEU A 84 -14.06 3.16 9.72
CA LEU A 84 -13.14 3.19 8.60
C LEU A 84 -13.92 3.31 7.29
N VAL A 85 -13.62 4.35 6.51
CA VAL A 85 -14.16 4.53 5.17
C VAL A 85 -13.04 4.83 4.17
N GLY A 86 -13.33 4.72 2.89
CA GLY A 86 -12.32 4.93 1.86
C GLY A 86 -12.72 4.38 0.51
N PHE A 87 -11.74 4.27 -0.39
CA PHE A 87 -11.95 3.72 -1.72
C PHE A 87 -10.62 3.22 -2.32
N PHE A 88 -10.74 2.46 -3.40
CA PHE A 88 -9.60 2.03 -4.19
C PHE A 88 -9.28 3.04 -5.31
N ALA A 89 -8.01 3.43 -5.42
CA ALA A 89 -7.51 4.43 -6.36
C ALA A 89 -6.42 3.84 -7.28
N ASN A 90 -5.93 4.62 -8.26
CA ASN A 90 -4.86 4.18 -9.17
C ASN A 90 -3.48 4.80 -8.84
N GLY A 91 -3.19 4.97 -7.55
CA GLY A 91 -1.94 5.53 -7.04
C GLY A 91 -2.14 6.77 -6.18
N GLU A 92 -1.02 7.32 -5.71
CA GLU A 92 -0.95 8.47 -4.82
C GLU A 92 0.01 9.51 -5.40
N ILE A 93 -0.31 10.80 -5.25
CA ILE A 93 0.60 11.89 -5.60
C ILE A 93 1.31 12.37 -4.33
N SER A 94 2.65 12.33 -4.34
CA SER A 94 3.48 12.90 -3.28
C SER A 94 4.68 13.61 -3.89
N HIS A 95 5.00 14.83 -3.44
CA HIS A 95 6.13 15.62 -3.93
C HIS A 95 6.24 15.69 -5.47
N GLN A 96 5.11 15.96 -6.16
CA GLN A 96 5.02 16.06 -7.62
C GLN A 96 5.34 14.74 -8.37
N ARG A 97 5.17 13.58 -7.71
CA ARG A 97 5.37 12.26 -8.30
C ARG A 97 4.16 11.37 -8.04
N LEU A 98 3.83 10.55 -9.03
CA LEU A 98 2.81 9.51 -8.91
C LEU A 98 3.46 8.20 -8.42
N TYR A 99 2.93 7.67 -7.32
CA TYR A 99 3.35 6.41 -6.73
C TYR A 99 2.25 5.36 -6.89
N GLY A 100 2.61 4.22 -7.48
CA GLY A 100 1.76 3.03 -7.55
C GLY A 100 1.97 2.11 -6.33
N TYR A 101 1.07 1.16 -6.15
CA TYR A 101 1.14 0.16 -5.07
C TYR A 101 1.20 0.75 -3.65
N THR A 102 0.67 1.96 -3.45
CA THR A 102 0.59 2.62 -2.15
C THR A 102 -0.75 2.36 -1.46
N GLY A 103 -0.75 2.52 -0.14
CA GLY A 103 -1.99 2.77 0.58
C GLY A 103 -1.77 3.70 1.76
N VAL A 104 -2.72 4.58 1.94
CA VAL A 104 -2.63 5.74 2.83
C VAL A 104 -3.69 5.60 3.90
N LEU A 105 -3.23 5.47 5.14
CA LEU A 105 -4.09 5.51 6.33
C LEU A 105 -4.01 6.90 6.96
N THR A 106 -5.13 7.60 6.98
CA THR A 106 -5.29 8.86 7.71
C THR A 106 -6.19 8.63 8.90
N MET A 107 -5.74 9.04 10.09
CA MET A 107 -6.48 8.82 11.33
C MET A 107 -6.87 10.13 12.00
N PHE A 108 -8.09 10.17 12.51
CA PHE A 108 -8.58 11.27 13.33
C PHE A 108 -8.48 10.86 14.79
N LEU A 109 -7.69 11.60 15.57
CA LEU A 109 -7.55 11.42 17.02
C LEU A 109 -8.62 12.24 17.78
#